data_AF-A0A5C3EK56-F1
#
_entry.id   AF-A0A5C3EK56-F1
#
_cell.length_a   1.000
_cell.length_b   1.000
_cell.length_c   1.000
_cell.angle_alpha   90.00
_cell.angle_beta   90.00
_cell.angle_gamma   90.00
#
_symmetry.space_group_name_H-M   'P 1'
#
loop_
_entity.id
_entity.type
_entity.pdbx_description
1 polymer ?
#
loop_
_entity_poly.entity_id
_entity_poly.type
_entity_poly.pdbx_seq_one_letter_code
_entity_poly.pdbx_strand_id
1 'polypeptide(L)'
;MSMEAFSAARKQKLALLRKRRHEESTGTLSPSSSSLIKRHFRNYDPLTGQFKRFTSARDLPDTVEKDVSTLQSDTIALDEQRRKEDLDLTNIAPKRPNWDLKRDLEKRLKKMERRDKEAVILLIRQRIQGQQKAAGLDANGAVRSEESVAGVSAEIVASATADLGQGEDGESSDDESESEDE
;
A
#
# COMPACT_ATOMS: atom_id res chain seq x y z
N MET A 1 -35.62 -12.74 -59.44
CA MET A 1 -35.38 -12.02 -58.17
C MET A 1 -35.77 -10.56 -58.36
N SER A 2 -36.66 -10.01 -57.53
CA SER A 2 -37.18 -8.65 -57.66
C SER A 2 -36.10 -7.59 -57.34
N MET A 3 -36.15 -6.45 -58.03
CA MET A 3 -35.28 -5.29 -57.82
C MET A 3 -35.32 -4.78 -56.36
N GLU A 4 -36.46 -4.94 -55.71
CA GLU A 4 -36.69 -4.56 -54.32
C GLU A 4 -35.94 -5.45 -53.32
N ALA A 5 -35.79 -6.75 -53.62
CA ALA A 5 -35.01 -7.66 -52.79
C ALA A 5 -33.51 -7.30 -52.82
N PHE A 6 -33.00 -6.87 -53.97
CA PHE A 6 -31.60 -6.43 -54.12
C PHE A 6 -31.33 -5.12 -53.37
N SER A 7 -32.27 -4.16 -53.41
CA SER A 7 -32.14 -2.89 -52.69
C SER A 7 -32.17 -3.11 -51.17
N ALA A 8 -33.05 -3.99 -50.69
CA ALA A 8 -33.13 -4.38 -49.28
C ALA A 8 -31.85 -5.08 -48.80
N ALA A 9 -31.31 -6.04 -49.56
CA ALA A 9 -30.05 -6.72 -49.24
C ALA A 9 -28.85 -5.74 -49.19
N ARG A 10 -28.77 -4.79 -50.14
CA ARG A 10 -27.76 -3.74 -50.13
C ARG A 10 -27.88 -2.83 -48.90
N LYS A 11 -29.11 -2.43 -48.54
CA LYS A 11 -29.38 -1.60 -47.36
C LYS A 11 -28.94 -2.30 -46.07
N GLN A 12 -29.25 -3.59 -45.93
CA GLN A 12 -28.82 -4.41 -44.80
C GLN A 12 -27.29 -4.53 -44.73
N LYS A 13 -26.62 -4.83 -45.84
CA LYS A 13 -25.15 -4.90 -45.92
C LYS A 13 -24.49 -3.57 -45.53
N LEU A 14 -25.00 -2.44 -46.03
CA LEU A 14 -24.49 -1.12 -45.69
C LEU A 14 -24.72 -0.77 -44.21
N ALA A 15 -25.85 -1.17 -43.63
CA ALA A 15 -26.12 -0.98 -42.20
C ALA A 15 -25.11 -1.75 -41.33
N LEU A 16 -24.81 -3.01 -41.67
CA LEU A 16 -23.80 -3.81 -40.95
C LEU A 16 -22.40 -3.19 -41.05
N LEU A 17 -22.01 -2.71 -42.24
CA LEU A 17 -20.71 -2.04 -42.43
C LEU A 17 -20.61 -0.71 -41.66
N ARG A 18 -21.71 0.05 -41.56
CA ARG A 18 -21.75 1.29 -40.76
C ARG A 18 -21.65 1.01 -39.26
N LYS A 19 -22.35 -0.01 -38.75
CA LYS A 19 -22.24 -0.45 -37.34
C LYS A 19 -20.80 -0.86 -37.01
N ARG A 20 -20.19 -1.71 -37.84
CA ARG A 20 -18.80 -2.13 -37.67
C ARG A 20 -17.82 -0.95 -37.64
N ARG A 21 -18.01 0.05 -38.51
CA ARG A 21 -17.18 1.27 -38.53
C ARG A 21 -17.31 2.05 -37.21
N HIS A 22 -18.52 2.18 -36.69
CA HIS A 22 -18.78 2.89 -35.43
C HIS A 22 -18.10 2.17 -34.25
N GLU A 23 -18.26 0.86 -34.15
CA GLU A 23 -17.65 0.03 -33.09
C GLU A 23 -16.11 0.03 -33.16
N GLU A 24 -15.53 0.14 -34.37
CA GLU A 24 -14.09 0.31 -34.57
C GLU A 24 -13.63 1.70 -34.10
N SER A 25 -14.41 2.75 -34.34
CA SER A 25 -14.08 4.11 -33.87
C SER A 25 -14.19 4.29 -32.36
N THR A 26 -15.08 3.53 -31.70
CA THR A 26 -15.24 3.51 -30.23
C THR A 26 -14.30 2.52 -29.54
N GLY A 27 -13.37 1.89 -30.28
CA GLY A 27 -12.35 0.98 -29.74
C GLY A 27 -12.91 -0.32 -29.14
N THR A 28 -14.17 -0.65 -29.41
CA THR A 28 -14.89 -1.76 -28.75
C THR A 28 -14.64 -3.10 -29.44
N LEU A 29 -14.11 -3.09 -30.67
CA LEU A 29 -13.75 -4.29 -31.43
C LEU A 29 -12.23 -4.51 -31.44
N SER A 30 -11.82 -5.71 -31.02
CA SER A 30 -10.43 -6.15 -31.14
C SER A 30 -10.03 -6.33 -32.62
N PRO A 31 -8.85 -5.84 -33.04
CA PRO A 31 -8.38 -5.86 -34.44
C PRO A 31 -8.16 -7.27 -35.01
N SER A 32 -8.27 -8.32 -34.20
CA SER A 32 -8.07 -9.72 -34.60
C SER A 32 -9.26 -10.33 -35.34
N SER A 33 -10.45 -9.72 -35.29
CA SER A 33 -11.70 -10.31 -35.84
C SER A 33 -11.95 -10.06 -37.33
N SER A 34 -11.09 -9.30 -38.02
CA SER A 34 -11.24 -9.00 -39.45
C SER A 34 -10.16 -9.65 -40.30
N SER A 35 -10.55 -10.53 -41.23
CA SER A 35 -9.68 -11.15 -42.24
C SER A 35 -9.14 -10.17 -43.31
N LEU A 36 -9.33 -8.86 -43.14
CA LEU A 36 -8.77 -7.83 -44.01
C LEU A 36 -7.75 -7.00 -43.22
N ILE A 37 -6.49 -7.07 -43.63
CA ILE A 37 -5.41 -6.23 -43.10
C ILE A 37 -5.72 -4.77 -43.41
N LYS A 38 -6.04 -3.98 -42.38
CA LYS A 38 -6.21 -2.52 -42.51
C LYS A 38 -4.83 -1.89 -42.75
N ARG A 39 -4.54 -1.53 -43.99
CA ARG A 39 -3.27 -0.88 -44.37
C ARG A 39 -3.35 0.62 -44.04
N HIS A 40 -2.50 1.06 -43.12
CA HIS A 40 -2.31 2.48 -42.84
C HIS A 40 -1.13 2.99 -43.67
N PHE A 41 -1.39 3.94 -44.57
CA PHE A 41 -0.33 4.57 -45.37
C PHE A 41 0.16 5.84 -44.66
N ARG A 42 1.47 5.96 -44.49
CA ARG A 42 2.10 7.11 -43.81
C ARG A 42 1.92 8.40 -44.60
N ASN A 43 2.09 8.34 -45.93
CA ASN A 43 2.15 9.50 -46.81
C ASN A 43 0.96 9.65 -47.75
N TYR A 44 -0.06 8.78 -47.66
CA TYR A 44 -1.16 8.71 -48.62
C TYR A 44 -2.49 8.60 -47.90
N ASP A 45 -3.49 9.37 -48.34
CA ASP A 45 -4.85 9.25 -47.83
C ASP A 45 -5.68 8.36 -48.77
N PRO A 46 -6.12 7.17 -48.32
CA PRO A 46 -6.86 6.23 -49.16
C PRO A 46 -8.24 6.72 -49.58
N LEU A 47 -8.79 7.78 -48.97
CA LEU A 47 -10.09 8.34 -49.33
C LEU A 47 -9.98 9.39 -50.44
N THR A 48 -9.00 10.29 -50.32
CA THR A 48 -8.78 11.38 -51.30
C THR A 48 -7.86 10.98 -52.44
N GLY A 49 -7.09 9.91 -52.25
CA GLY A 49 -6.16 9.39 -53.24
C GLY A 49 -4.94 10.29 -53.47
N GLN A 50 -4.70 11.24 -52.58
CA GLN A 50 -3.63 12.24 -52.67
C GLN A 50 -2.59 12.05 -51.56
N PHE A 51 -1.44 12.70 -51.71
CA PHE A 51 -0.42 12.72 -50.67
C PHE A 51 -0.92 13.45 -49.42
N LYS A 52 -0.69 12.84 -48.25
CA LYS A 52 -1.01 13.42 -46.95
C LYS A 52 -0.07 14.61 -46.69
N ARG A 53 -0.62 15.82 -46.60
CA ARG A 53 0.14 17.04 -46.29
C ARG A 53 0.00 17.33 -44.80
N PHE A 54 1.12 17.37 -44.08
CA PHE A 54 1.15 17.83 -42.68
C PHE A 54 1.27 19.35 -42.70
N THR A 55 0.14 20.04 -42.61
CA THR A 55 0.09 21.51 -42.74
C THR A 55 0.21 22.23 -41.40
N SER A 56 -0.01 21.51 -40.29
CA SER A 56 0.05 22.08 -38.95
C SER A 56 0.71 21.13 -37.94
N ALA A 57 1.21 21.69 -36.83
CA ALA A 57 1.74 20.93 -35.69
C ALA A 57 0.71 19.99 -35.03
N ARG A 58 -0.59 20.21 -35.31
CA ARG A 58 -1.70 19.35 -34.89
C ARG A 58 -1.84 18.10 -35.75
N ASP A 59 -1.32 18.13 -36.98
CA ASP A 59 -1.35 16.99 -37.91
C ASP A 59 -0.20 16.01 -37.66
N LEU A 60 0.84 16.43 -36.90
CA LEU A 60 1.95 15.59 -36.53
C LEU A 60 1.47 14.51 -35.53
N PRO A 61 1.87 13.24 -35.75
CA PRO A 61 1.55 12.16 -34.83
C PRO A 61 2.05 12.48 -33.41
N ASP A 62 1.56 11.74 -32.44
CA ASP A 62 2.04 11.85 -31.07
C ASP A 62 3.56 11.73 -31.05
N THR A 63 4.22 12.76 -30.54
CA THR A 63 5.68 12.89 -30.57
C THR A 63 6.16 12.92 -29.14
N VAL A 64 7.35 12.38 -28.86
CA VAL A 64 7.89 12.20 -27.50
C VAL A 64 7.92 13.52 -26.72
N GLU A 65 8.09 14.64 -27.40
CA GLU A 65 8.08 15.98 -26.80
C GLU A 65 6.71 16.34 -26.22
N LYS A 66 5.61 15.87 -26.83
CA LYS A 66 4.24 16.06 -26.31
C LYS A 66 4.01 15.20 -25.06
N ASP A 67 4.48 13.96 -25.08
CA ASP A 67 4.39 13.02 -23.95
C ASP A 67 5.19 13.50 -22.73
N VAL A 68 6.37 14.07 -22.97
CA VAL A 68 7.28 14.52 -21.90
C VAL A 68 6.87 15.89 -21.34
N SER A 69 6.15 16.71 -22.12
CA SER A 69 5.71 18.05 -21.69
C SER A 69 4.88 18.02 -20.40
N THR A 70 4.09 16.98 -20.16
CA THR A 70 3.26 16.86 -18.94
C THR A 70 4.08 16.40 -17.74
N LEU A 71 5.02 15.48 -17.95
CA LEU A 71 5.91 14.99 -16.88
C LEU A 71 6.78 16.11 -16.31
N GLN A 72 7.22 17.05 -17.17
CA GLN A 72 7.96 18.22 -16.74
C GLN A 72 7.11 19.13 -15.85
N SER A 73 5.87 19.44 -16.25
CA SER A 73 4.98 20.25 -15.43
C SER A 73 4.64 19.58 -14.10
N ASP A 74 4.42 18.26 -14.11
CA ASP A 74 4.08 17.50 -12.91
C ASP A 74 5.24 17.45 -11.92
N THR A 75 6.47 17.30 -12.42
CA THR A 75 7.68 17.29 -11.57
C THR A 75 7.89 18.63 -10.88
N ILE A 76 7.73 19.73 -11.63
CA ILE A 76 7.84 21.09 -11.08
C ILE A 76 6.75 21.33 -10.02
N ALA A 77 5.51 20.91 -10.30
CA ALA A 77 4.40 21.04 -9.37
C ALA A 77 4.61 20.24 -8.08
N LEU A 78 5.13 19.00 -8.18
CA LEU A 78 5.44 18.16 -7.03
C LEU A 78 6.56 18.77 -6.18
N ASP A 79 7.62 19.27 -6.80
CA ASP A 79 8.71 19.91 -6.04
C ASP A 79 8.24 21.21 -5.37
N GLU A 80 7.36 21.99 -6.01
CA GLU A 80 6.71 23.13 -5.36
C GLU A 80 5.79 22.73 -4.21
N GLN A 81 5.07 21.60 -4.32
CA GLN A 81 4.27 21.06 -3.23
C GLN A 81 5.16 20.65 -2.05
N ARG A 82 6.24 19.92 -2.30
CA ARG A 82 7.22 19.53 -1.27
C ARG A 82 7.90 20.74 -0.61
N ARG A 83 8.10 21.83 -1.36
CA ARG A 83 8.63 23.09 -0.80
C ARG A 83 7.59 23.88 -0.01
N LYS A 84 6.31 23.72 -0.32
CA LYS A 84 5.16 24.33 0.40
C LYS A 84 4.74 23.51 1.62
N GLU A 85 5.01 22.21 1.62
CA GLU A 85 4.93 21.39 2.82
C GLU A 85 5.82 22.03 3.89
N ASP A 86 5.20 22.40 5.01
CA ASP A 86 5.89 23.06 6.10
C ASP A 86 7.10 22.20 6.51
N LEU A 87 8.28 22.82 6.49
CA LEU A 87 9.51 22.18 6.92
C LEU A 87 9.29 21.72 8.37
N ASP A 88 9.30 20.40 8.58
CA ASP A 88 9.16 19.84 9.91
C ASP A 88 10.37 20.23 10.77
N LEU A 89 10.17 21.29 11.57
CA LEU A 89 11.18 21.89 12.44
C LEU A 89 11.77 20.88 13.43
N THR A 90 11.03 19.82 13.75
CA THR A 90 11.49 18.76 14.67
C THR A 90 12.57 17.88 14.06
N ASN A 91 12.56 17.72 12.73
CA ASN A 91 13.59 16.96 12.02
C ASN A 91 14.86 17.78 11.76
N ILE A 92 14.75 19.10 11.73
CA ILE A 92 15.87 20.04 11.50
C ILE A 92 16.56 20.44 12.81
N ALA A 93 15.86 20.35 13.94
CA ALA A 93 16.44 20.60 15.25
C ALA A 93 17.65 19.68 15.53
N PRO A 94 18.68 20.19 16.25
CA PRO A 94 19.82 19.37 16.65
C PRO A 94 19.34 18.21 17.52
N LYS A 95 19.68 16.98 17.13
CA LYS A 95 19.32 15.78 17.87
C LYS A 95 20.21 15.58 19.09
N ARG A 96 19.74 14.80 20.07
CA ARG A 96 20.53 14.41 21.25
C ARG A 96 21.84 13.71 20.82
N PRO A 97 22.95 13.87 21.56
CA PRO A 97 24.25 13.30 21.18
C PRO A 97 24.23 11.76 21.05
N ASN A 98 23.36 11.08 21.78
CA ASN A 98 23.21 9.62 21.76
C ASN A 98 22.10 9.12 20.80
N TRP A 99 21.51 9.98 19.96
CA TRP A 99 20.38 9.60 19.10
C TRP A 99 20.75 8.49 18.12
N ASP A 100 21.97 8.52 17.61
CA ASP A 100 22.48 7.52 16.66
C ASP A 100 22.66 6.17 17.34
N LEU A 101 23.20 6.17 18.56
CA LEU A 101 23.34 4.98 19.37
C LEU A 101 21.97 4.35 19.67
N LYS A 102 20.97 5.17 20.03
CA LYS A 102 19.60 4.69 20.28
C LYS A 102 19.01 4.07 19.01
N ARG A 103 19.14 4.73 17.86
CA ARG A 103 18.63 4.25 16.57
C ARG A 103 19.25 2.91 16.16
N ASP A 104 20.56 2.80 16.28
CA ASP A 104 21.29 1.58 15.89
C ASP A 104 21.03 0.42 16.86
N LEU A 105 20.87 0.73 18.15
CA LEU A 105 20.51 -0.24 19.18
C LEU A 105 19.07 -0.73 19.00
N GLU A 106 18.12 0.15 18.72
CA GLU A 106 16.71 -0.18 18.47
C GLU A 106 16.57 -1.16 17.29
N LYS A 107 17.34 -0.96 16.22
CA LYS A 107 17.36 -1.89 15.08
C LYS A 107 17.84 -3.29 15.46
N ARG A 108 18.76 -3.40 16.43
CA ARG A 108 19.27 -4.68 16.94
C ARG A 108 18.27 -5.31 17.92
N LEU A 109 17.73 -4.52 18.85
CA LEU A 109 16.71 -4.96 19.80
C LEU A 109 15.47 -5.49 19.10
N LYS A 110 14.97 -4.81 18.06
CA LYS A 110 13.79 -5.26 17.29
C LYS A 110 13.90 -6.69 16.75
N LYS A 111 15.11 -7.18 16.47
CA LYS A 111 15.34 -8.57 16.04
C LYS A 111 15.27 -9.57 17.20
N MET A 112 15.59 -9.12 18.40
CA MET A 112 15.64 -9.92 19.63
C MET A 112 14.32 -9.88 20.41
N GLU A 113 13.62 -8.74 20.42
CA GLU A 113 12.35 -8.50 21.13
C GLU A 113 11.31 -9.61 20.95
N ARG A 114 11.22 -10.23 19.76
CA ARG A 114 10.32 -11.36 19.55
C ARG A 114 10.69 -12.56 20.41
N ARG A 115 11.98 -12.90 20.45
CA ARG A 115 12.52 -14.02 21.25
C ARG A 115 12.46 -13.71 22.74
N ASP A 116 12.67 -12.45 23.11
CA ASP A 116 12.57 -12.02 24.51
C ASP A 116 11.13 -12.15 25.00
N LYS A 117 10.14 -11.70 24.20
CA LYS A 117 8.71 -11.91 24.50
C LYS A 117 8.36 -13.39 24.61
N GLU A 118 8.87 -14.23 23.70
CA GLU A 118 8.70 -15.68 23.77
C GLU A 118 9.31 -16.28 25.05
N ALA A 119 10.52 -15.85 25.42
CA ALA A 119 11.20 -16.29 26.63
C ALA A 119 10.47 -15.84 27.90
N VAL A 120 10.00 -14.59 27.95
CA VAL A 120 9.18 -14.05 29.04
C VAL A 120 7.89 -14.88 29.20
N ILE A 121 7.22 -15.24 28.12
CA ILE A 121 6.02 -16.11 28.17
C ILE A 121 6.37 -17.49 28.73
N LEU A 122 7.49 -18.08 28.31
CA LEU A 122 7.93 -19.39 28.83
C LEU A 122 8.26 -19.33 30.33
N LEU A 123 8.94 -18.26 30.78
CA LEU A 123 9.26 -18.04 32.19
C LEU A 123 7.99 -17.87 33.03
N ILE A 124 7.02 -17.07 32.55
CA ILE A 124 5.72 -16.91 33.22
C ILE A 124 5.02 -18.26 33.33
N ARG A 125 5.02 -19.08 32.27
CA ARG A 125 4.43 -20.42 32.28
C ARG A 125 5.08 -21.34 33.31
N GLN A 126 6.41 -21.36 33.37
CA GLN A 126 7.16 -22.15 34.35
C GLN A 126 6.88 -21.68 35.77
N ARG A 127 6.79 -20.36 35.99
CA ARG A 127 6.47 -19.77 37.30
C ARG A 127 5.08 -20.19 37.77
N ILE A 128 4.06 -20.09 36.90
CA ILE A 128 2.69 -20.52 37.21
C ILE A 128 2.66 -22.01 37.55
N GLN A 129 3.33 -22.86 36.76
CA GLN A 129 3.40 -24.30 37.04
C GLN A 129 4.12 -24.61 38.36
N GLY A 130 5.20 -23.90 38.68
CA GLY A 130 5.91 -24.02 39.94
C GLY A 130 5.04 -23.63 41.14
N GLN A 131 4.29 -22.54 41.02
CA GLN A 131 3.35 -22.07 42.05
C GLN A 131 2.16 -23.02 42.21
N GLN A 132 1.58 -23.55 41.11
CA GLN A 132 0.52 -24.55 41.17
C GLN A 132 0.98 -25.84 41.85
N LYS A 133 2.19 -26.31 41.54
CA LYS A 133 2.79 -27.48 42.18
C LYS A 133 3.09 -27.24 43.66
N ALA A 134 3.59 -26.06 44.01
CA ALA A 134 3.82 -25.67 45.41
C ALA A 134 2.50 -25.54 46.19
N ALA A 135 1.42 -25.13 45.53
CA ALA A 135 0.07 -25.09 46.08
C ALA A 135 -0.62 -26.47 46.13
N GLY A 136 0.04 -27.54 45.65
CA GLY A 136 -0.50 -28.91 45.68
C GLY A 136 -1.63 -29.18 44.68
N LEU A 137 -1.80 -28.34 43.65
CA LEU A 137 -2.75 -28.58 42.57
C LEU A 137 -2.11 -29.48 41.50
N ASP A 138 -2.37 -30.79 41.57
CA ASP A 138 -1.93 -31.75 40.56
C ASP A 138 -2.72 -31.57 39.25
N ALA A 139 -2.02 -31.31 38.15
CA ALA A 139 -2.55 -31.10 36.81
C ALA A 139 -3.27 -32.33 36.18
N ASN A 140 -3.40 -33.44 36.91
CA ASN A 140 -4.06 -34.68 36.47
C ASN A 140 -5.43 -34.95 37.12
N GLY A 141 -5.93 -34.04 37.96
CA GLY A 141 -7.23 -34.16 38.64
C GLY A 141 -8.35 -33.38 37.98
N ALA A 142 -8.66 -33.66 36.70
CA ALA A 142 -9.68 -32.97 35.90
C ALA A 142 -11.14 -33.27 36.29
N VAL A 143 -11.50 -33.26 37.59
CA VAL A 143 -12.90 -33.42 38.02
C VAL A 143 -13.22 -32.63 39.30
N ARG A 144 -12.95 -31.31 39.38
CA ARG A 144 -13.57 -30.42 40.39
C ARG A 144 -13.74 -28.99 39.86
N SER A 145 -14.99 -28.54 39.79
CA SER A 145 -15.50 -27.17 39.62
C SER A 145 -14.60 -26.15 38.90
N GLU A 146 -14.91 -25.91 37.62
CA GLU A 146 -14.27 -24.97 36.70
C GLU A 146 -14.09 -23.54 37.31
N GLU A 147 -15.02 -23.11 38.15
CA GLU A 147 -15.10 -21.73 38.65
C GLU A 147 -14.10 -21.42 39.79
N SER A 148 -13.85 -22.37 40.69
CA SER A 148 -12.89 -22.19 41.78
C SER A 148 -11.43 -22.31 41.32
N VAL A 149 -11.18 -23.16 40.32
CA VAL A 149 -9.82 -23.36 39.77
C VAL A 149 -9.41 -22.16 38.92
N ALA A 150 -10.35 -21.53 38.19
CA ALA A 150 -10.10 -20.31 37.44
C ALA A 150 -9.73 -19.13 38.35
N GLY A 151 -10.41 -18.94 39.48
CA GLY A 151 -10.10 -17.88 40.45
C GLY A 151 -8.71 -18.02 41.08
N VAL A 152 -8.35 -19.23 41.54
CA VAL A 152 -7.02 -19.52 42.12
C VAL A 152 -5.93 -19.42 41.06
N SER A 153 -6.19 -19.85 39.83
CA SER A 153 -5.24 -19.73 38.72
C SER A 153 -5.01 -18.27 38.31
N ALA A 154 -6.05 -17.42 38.34
CA ALA A 154 -5.95 -16.00 38.03
C ALA A 154 -5.14 -15.22 39.08
N GLU A 155 -5.32 -15.54 40.38
CA GLU A 155 -4.52 -14.96 41.45
C GLU A 155 -3.04 -15.36 41.35
N ILE A 156 -2.76 -16.64 41.05
CA ILE A 156 -1.40 -17.14 40.83
C ILE A 156 -0.76 -16.45 39.61
N VAL A 157 -1.51 -16.28 38.51
CA VAL A 157 -1.04 -15.56 37.32
C VAL A 157 -0.73 -14.10 37.66
N ALA A 158 -1.63 -13.40 38.37
CA ALA A 158 -1.43 -12.01 38.76
C ALA A 158 -0.20 -11.83 39.66
N SER A 159 -0.01 -12.73 40.63
CA SER A 159 1.19 -12.76 41.49
C SER A 159 2.47 -13.03 40.69
N ALA A 160 2.41 -13.93 39.70
CA ALA A 160 3.54 -14.25 38.84
C ALA A 160 3.97 -13.08 37.93
N THR A 161 3.01 -12.27 37.47
CA THR A 161 3.25 -11.14 36.56
C THR A 161 3.53 -9.83 37.28
N ALA A 162 3.04 -9.63 38.51
CA ALA A 162 3.24 -8.40 39.28
C ALA A 162 4.72 -8.09 39.57
N ASP A 163 5.54 -9.12 39.72
CA ASP A 163 6.99 -9.02 39.98
C ASP A 163 7.79 -8.62 38.73
N LEU A 164 7.24 -8.79 37.52
CA LEU A 164 7.86 -8.36 36.26
C LEU A 164 7.56 -6.90 35.91
N GLY A 165 6.48 -6.32 36.45
CA GLY A 165 6.02 -4.97 36.11
C GLY A 165 6.68 -3.82 36.89
N GLN A 166 7.44 -4.10 37.96
CA GLN A 166 8.03 -3.04 38.80
C GLN A 166 9.25 -2.33 38.19
N GLY A 167 9.75 -2.77 37.04
CA GLY A 167 10.95 -2.21 36.40
C GLY A 167 10.70 -1.08 35.38
N GLU A 168 9.44 -0.83 34.98
CA GLU A 168 9.15 0.05 33.82
C GLU A 168 8.49 1.39 34.20
N ASP A 169 7.92 1.54 35.41
CA ASP A 169 7.18 2.73 35.83
C ASP A 169 8.01 3.76 36.66
N GLY A 170 9.32 3.53 36.82
CA GLY A 170 10.14 4.23 37.81
C GLY A 170 10.80 5.55 37.40
N GLU A 171 10.79 5.97 36.13
CA GLU A 171 11.60 7.13 35.74
C GLU A 171 11.01 7.90 34.54
N SER A 172 9.83 8.47 34.76
CA SER A 172 9.34 9.63 34.01
C SER A 172 8.74 10.66 34.97
N SER A 173 9.51 11.02 36.00
CA SER A 173 9.22 12.24 36.74
C SER A 173 9.87 13.38 35.97
N ASP A 174 9.02 14.14 35.28
CA ASP A 174 9.30 15.50 34.86
C ASP A 174 9.95 16.27 36.02
N ASP A 175 11.26 16.51 35.93
CA ASP A 175 11.96 17.50 36.74
C ASP A 175 11.77 18.85 36.03
N GLU A 176 10.54 19.38 36.13
CA GLU A 176 10.29 20.81 35.99
C GLU A 176 10.71 21.48 37.29
N SER A 177 11.95 21.98 37.37
CA SER A 177 12.29 23.14 38.18
C SER A 177 13.72 23.58 37.96
N GLU A 178 13.90 24.89 38.03
CA GLU A 178 15.17 25.62 38.13
C GLU A 178 15.96 25.78 36.82
N SER A 179 16.43 26.96 36.41
CA SER A 179 16.23 28.36 36.77
C SER A 179 17.24 29.10 35.89
N GLU A 180 16.87 30.30 35.46
CA GLU A 180 17.75 31.46 35.18
C GLU A 180 19.27 31.22 35.38
N ASP A 181 20.06 31.25 34.30
CA ASP A 181 21.09 32.29 34.08
C ASP A 181 21.99 32.00 32.85
N GLU A 182 22.35 33.12 32.20
CA GLU A 182 23.27 33.38 31.08
C GLU A 182 22.84 33.14 29.61
#